data_AF-A0A1L9ND56-F1
#
_entry.id   AF-A0A1L9ND56-F1
#
_cell.length_a   1.000
_cell.length_b   1.000
_cell.length_c   1.000
_cell.angle_alpha   90.00
_cell.angle_beta   90.00
_cell.angle_gamma   90.00
#
_symmetry.space_group_name_H-M   'P 1'
#
loop_
_entity.id
_entity.type
_entity.pdbx_description
1 polymer ?
#
loop_
_entity_poly.entity_id
_entity_poly.type
_entity_poly.pdbx_seq_one_letter_code
_entity_poly.pdbx_strand_id
1 'polypeptide(L)'
;MGKSNLELVIECDRFPYYQDSPASYLEHLKNYHVFKVAGCDATLGYILNSTVERFDLPSEWWAIDSDNRSVTLLAPADATPQQRSEIMAKTLNKAVELGTFDILKGWRNEMYPIYGPGGKFLLEMERSATPLFGVVSYGVHSTVYVEDENGLRIWVPRRSRTKQTYPGMLDNSVAGGMSTTEHPFECLVREAMEEASLPEDVVRANATPAGCVTYTYVRSAKAGGETDLVQPEVEYIFDVKVGADIIPKPCDTEVEEFKLFTIEETKQALANGEFKPNCAVVLIDFFVRHGILTPENEPDYLEIIARMHRRLEFPTASHVTV
;
A
#
# COMPACT_ATOMS: atom_id res chain seq x y z
N MET A 1 -23.66 3.59 16.25
CA MET A 1 -23.45 4.55 15.15
C MET A 1 -22.28 3.98 14.36
N GLY A 2 -22.46 3.70 13.07
CA GLY A 2 -21.39 3.17 12.21
C GLY A 2 -20.38 4.26 11.85
N LYS A 3 -19.23 3.86 11.32
CA LYS A 3 -18.21 4.77 10.79
C LYS A 3 -18.74 5.52 9.56
N SER A 4 -18.34 6.78 9.41
CA SER A 4 -18.55 7.53 8.17
C SER A 4 -17.51 7.16 7.11
N ASN A 5 -17.76 7.51 5.84
CA ASN A 5 -16.78 7.35 4.76
C ASN A 5 -15.51 8.16 5.03
N LEU A 6 -15.64 9.39 5.55
CA LEU A 6 -14.49 10.20 5.93
C LEU A 6 -13.67 9.55 7.05
N GLU A 7 -14.31 8.97 8.08
CA GLU A 7 -13.59 8.26 9.16
C GLU A 7 -12.80 7.06 8.63
N LEU A 8 -13.34 6.33 7.66
CA LEU A 8 -12.65 5.21 7.00
C LEU A 8 -11.44 5.68 6.19
N VAL A 9 -11.59 6.78 5.44
CA VAL A 9 -10.49 7.38 4.67
C VAL A 9 -9.40 7.93 5.59
N ILE A 10 -9.76 8.60 6.69
CA ILE A 10 -8.82 9.08 7.70
C ILE A 10 -8.08 7.93 8.39
N GLU A 11 -8.74 6.79 8.64
CA GLU A 11 -8.06 5.61 9.22
C GLU A 11 -6.96 5.08 8.31
N CYS A 12 -7.14 5.18 6.98
CA CYS A 12 -6.12 4.81 6.00
C CYS A 12 -5.06 5.89 5.80
N ASP A 13 -5.45 7.17 5.75
CA ASP A 13 -4.53 8.30 5.58
C ASP A 13 -4.55 9.22 6.80
N ARG A 14 -3.82 8.80 7.85
CA ARG A 14 -3.73 9.52 9.12
C ARG A 14 -2.46 10.35 9.27
N PHE A 15 -1.56 10.32 8.29
CA PHE A 15 -0.35 11.13 8.30
C PHE A 15 -0.73 12.61 8.08
N PRO A 16 -0.18 13.56 8.86
CA PRO A 16 -0.60 14.94 8.77
C PRO A 16 -0.32 15.56 7.40
N TYR A 17 -1.14 16.54 7.03
CA TYR A 17 -0.93 17.40 5.89
C TYR A 17 -0.24 18.69 6.33
N TYR A 18 0.80 19.10 5.61
CA TYR A 18 1.45 20.38 5.85
C TYR A 18 0.45 21.54 5.71
N GLN A 19 -0.48 21.43 4.76
CA GLN A 19 -1.48 22.44 4.43
C GLN A 19 -2.49 22.70 5.55
N ASP A 20 -2.80 21.68 6.35
CA ASP A 20 -3.77 21.78 7.46
C ASP A 20 -3.18 22.55 8.65
N SER A 21 -1.93 22.24 9.00
CA SER A 21 -1.21 22.89 10.10
C SER A 21 0.30 22.73 9.95
N PRO A 22 0.99 23.72 9.35
CA PRO A 22 2.44 23.66 9.17
C PRO A 22 3.22 23.42 10.46
N ALA A 23 2.79 24.04 11.57
CA ALA A 23 3.44 23.89 12.87
C ALA A 23 3.28 22.46 13.43
N SER A 24 2.08 21.89 13.38
CA SER A 24 1.82 20.52 13.83
C SER A 24 2.56 19.50 12.97
N TYR A 25 2.56 19.70 11.64
CA TYR A 25 3.28 18.85 10.70
C TYR A 25 4.80 18.86 10.98
N LEU A 26 5.41 20.05 11.15
CA LEU A 26 6.84 20.15 11.46
C LEU A 26 7.20 19.56 12.83
N GLU A 27 6.32 19.69 13.82
CA GLU A 27 6.48 19.02 15.12
C GLU A 27 6.40 17.50 14.97
N HIS A 28 5.43 17.01 14.20
CA HIS A 28 5.26 15.59 13.92
C HIS A 28 6.50 14.99 13.26
N LEU A 29 7.10 15.71 12.30
CA LEU A 29 8.32 15.28 11.62
C LEU A 29 9.54 15.12 12.54
N LYS A 30 9.56 15.71 13.74
CA LYS A 30 10.67 15.52 14.69
C LYS A 30 10.77 14.09 15.21
N ASN A 31 9.72 13.29 15.07
CA ASN A 31 9.70 11.88 15.46
C ASN A 31 10.43 10.95 14.47
N TYR A 32 10.92 11.50 13.35
CA TYR A 32 11.52 10.72 12.27
C TYR A 32 12.90 11.23 11.86
N HIS A 33 13.71 10.30 11.38
CA HIS A 33 14.82 10.59 10.48
C HIS A 33 14.36 10.47 9.03
N VAL A 34 14.91 11.31 8.15
CA VAL A 34 14.71 11.16 6.70
C VAL A 34 15.62 10.06 6.16
N PHE A 35 15.06 9.15 5.38
CA PHE A 35 15.83 8.13 4.66
C PHE A 35 16.38 8.69 3.35
N LYS A 36 17.67 8.47 3.10
CA LYS A 36 18.39 8.90 1.90
C LYS A 36 19.27 7.79 1.35
N VAL A 37 19.68 7.95 0.08
CA VAL A 37 20.67 7.10 -0.58
C VAL A 37 21.75 7.99 -1.16
N ALA A 38 23.03 7.63 -0.96
CA ALA A 38 24.16 8.40 -1.49
C ALA A 38 24.03 8.63 -3.01
N GLY A 39 24.23 9.87 -3.44
CA GLY A 39 24.04 10.29 -4.84
C GLY A 39 22.57 10.56 -5.22
N CYS A 40 21.65 10.61 -4.26
CA CYS A 40 20.28 11.08 -4.43
C CYS A 40 19.96 12.15 -3.37
N ASP A 41 19.64 13.37 -3.81
CA ASP A 41 19.35 14.49 -2.89
C ASP A 41 17.94 14.44 -2.30
N ALA A 42 17.06 13.59 -2.83
CA ALA A 42 15.69 13.49 -2.38
C ALA A 42 15.56 12.71 -1.07
N THR A 43 14.62 13.12 -0.23
CA THR A 43 14.10 12.28 0.87
C THR A 43 13.29 11.14 0.25
N LEU A 44 13.66 9.91 0.59
CA LEU A 44 13.02 8.70 0.04
C LEU A 44 11.97 8.10 0.98
N GLY A 45 12.01 8.47 2.26
CA GLY A 45 11.06 7.99 3.26
C GLY A 45 11.31 8.58 4.65
N TYR A 46 10.47 8.19 5.60
CA TYR A 46 10.61 8.55 7.02
C TYR A 46 10.82 7.30 7.88
N ILE A 47 11.94 7.29 8.62
CA ILE A 47 12.29 6.25 9.59
C ILE A 47 11.97 6.77 10.98
N LEU A 48 11.18 6.05 11.79
CA LEU A 48 10.97 6.43 13.19
C LEU A 48 12.31 6.52 13.94
N ASN A 49 12.47 7.51 14.82
CA ASN A 49 13.68 7.64 15.64
C ASN A 49 13.96 6.36 16.44
N SER A 50 12.92 5.76 17.01
CA SER A 50 13.01 4.48 17.75
C SER A 50 13.40 3.29 16.85
N THR A 51 13.09 3.35 15.55
CA THR A 51 13.54 2.35 14.58
C THR A 51 15.03 2.52 14.28
N VAL A 52 15.52 3.76 14.11
CA VAL A 52 16.95 4.06 13.92
C VAL A 52 17.77 3.57 15.11
N GLU A 53 17.31 3.81 16.35
CA GLU A 53 17.99 3.38 17.58
C GLU A 53 18.13 1.85 17.71
N ARG A 54 17.25 1.08 17.06
CA ARG A 54 17.24 -0.38 17.09
C ARG A 54 18.06 -1.03 15.99
N PHE A 55 18.26 -0.35 14.86
CA PHE A 55 19.04 -0.90 13.76
C PHE A 55 20.54 -0.94 14.09
N ASP A 56 21.20 -2.02 13.67
CA ASP A 56 22.66 -2.06 13.56
C ASP A 56 23.08 -1.48 12.21
N LEU A 57 23.50 -0.21 12.21
CA LEU A 57 23.86 0.56 11.01
C LEU A 57 25.37 0.84 11.01
N PRO A 58 26.20 -0.09 10.50
CA PRO A 58 27.65 0.09 10.49
C PRO A 58 28.06 1.28 9.61
N SER A 59 29.00 2.09 10.11
CA SER A 59 29.46 3.33 9.45
C SER A 59 30.14 3.12 8.10
N GLU A 60 30.50 1.87 7.77
CA GLU A 60 30.97 1.49 6.43
C GLU A 60 29.87 1.65 5.37
N TRP A 61 28.61 1.42 5.73
CA TRP A 61 27.47 1.35 4.82
C TRP A 61 26.38 2.36 5.12
N TRP A 62 26.46 3.05 6.25
CA TRP A 62 25.44 3.98 6.72
C TRP A 62 26.06 5.25 7.30
N ALA A 63 25.47 6.40 6.97
CA ALA A 63 25.76 7.67 7.64
C ALA A 63 24.51 8.15 8.37
N ILE A 64 24.66 8.45 9.67
CA ILE A 64 23.61 9.02 10.50
C ILE A 64 24.02 10.45 10.84
N ASP A 65 23.19 11.40 10.45
CA ASP A 65 23.31 12.81 10.82
C ASP A 65 22.21 13.14 11.82
N SER A 66 22.56 13.17 13.12
CA SER A 66 21.61 13.43 14.19
C SER A 66 21.12 14.88 14.22
N ASP A 67 21.92 15.84 13.77
CA ASP A 67 21.55 17.26 13.77
C ASP A 67 20.47 17.54 12.73
N ASN A 68 20.62 16.95 11.54
CA ASN A 68 19.64 17.05 10.47
C ASN A 68 18.62 15.90 10.44
N ARG A 69 18.69 14.97 11.40
CA ARG A 69 17.89 13.74 11.49
C ARG A 69 17.82 13.02 10.14
N SER A 70 18.95 12.57 9.62
CA SER A 70 18.98 11.77 8.39
C SER A 70 19.74 10.48 8.56
N VAL A 71 19.28 9.44 7.86
CA VAL A 71 19.94 8.14 7.73
C VAL A 71 20.16 7.90 6.25
N THR A 72 21.42 7.79 5.86
CA THR A 72 21.82 7.66 4.45
C THR A 72 22.48 6.32 4.20
N LEU A 73 21.94 5.54 3.26
CA LEU A 73 22.61 4.36 2.72
C LEU A 73 23.81 4.80 1.88
N LEU A 74 25.01 4.45 2.33
CA LEU A 74 26.27 4.74 1.64
C LEU A 74 26.55 3.69 0.57
N ALA A 75 27.07 4.16 -0.56
CA ALA A 75 27.59 3.32 -1.63
C ALA A 75 28.61 4.14 -2.44
N PRO A 76 29.52 3.50 -3.20
CA PRO A 76 30.35 4.19 -4.19
C PRO A 76 29.52 5.08 -5.12
N ALA A 77 30.10 6.18 -5.61
CA ALA A 77 29.38 7.15 -6.45
C ALA A 77 28.83 6.55 -7.75
N ASP A 78 29.49 5.52 -8.27
CA ASP A 78 29.13 4.76 -9.47
C ASP A 78 28.36 3.45 -9.15
N ALA A 79 27.94 3.27 -7.90
CA ALA A 79 27.23 2.05 -7.49
C ALA A 79 25.92 1.86 -8.27
N THR A 80 25.78 0.67 -8.83
CA THR A 80 24.55 0.20 -9.48
C THR A 80 23.43 0.01 -8.45
N PRO A 81 22.14 -0.01 -8.90
CA PRO A 81 21.04 -0.37 -8.01
C PRO A 81 21.25 -1.71 -7.31
N GLN A 82 21.76 -2.71 -8.03
CA GLN A 82 22.08 -4.03 -7.47
C GLN A 82 23.05 -3.97 -6.29
N GLN A 83 24.15 -3.21 -6.41
CA GLN A 83 25.12 -3.08 -5.32
C GLN A 83 24.51 -2.40 -4.08
N ARG A 84 23.60 -1.44 -4.28
CA ARG A 84 22.87 -0.81 -3.16
C ARG A 84 21.89 -1.78 -2.51
N SER A 85 21.18 -2.58 -3.31
CA SER A 85 20.30 -3.65 -2.83
C SER A 85 21.06 -4.68 -1.99
N GLU A 86 22.28 -5.04 -2.38
CA GLU A 86 23.13 -5.96 -1.61
C GLU A 86 23.51 -5.41 -0.23
N ILE A 87 23.83 -4.12 -0.13
CA ILE A 87 24.13 -3.46 1.14
C ILE A 87 22.87 -3.41 2.03
N MET A 88 21.74 -3.04 1.45
CA MET A 88 20.45 -3.06 2.14
C MET A 88 20.11 -4.47 2.64
N ALA A 89 20.24 -5.48 1.79
CA ALA A 89 19.98 -6.88 2.13
C ALA A 89 20.87 -7.38 3.27
N LYS A 90 22.16 -7.01 3.31
CA LYS A 90 23.04 -7.33 4.46
C LYS A 90 22.50 -6.75 5.77
N THR A 91 22.05 -5.50 5.74
CA THR A 91 21.47 -4.82 6.92
C THR A 91 20.19 -5.52 7.37
N LEU A 92 19.29 -5.83 6.44
CA LEU A 92 18.01 -6.48 6.73
C LEU A 92 18.18 -7.92 7.23
N ASN A 93 19.06 -8.71 6.59
CA ASN A 93 19.36 -10.07 7.01
C ASN A 93 19.93 -10.08 8.43
N LYS A 94 20.80 -9.13 8.77
CA LYS A 94 21.31 -9.01 10.14
C LYS A 94 20.20 -8.72 11.15
N ALA A 95 19.27 -7.83 10.81
CA ALA A 95 18.11 -7.54 11.66
C ALA A 95 17.18 -8.75 11.83
N VAL A 96 17.02 -9.59 10.80
CA VAL A 96 16.29 -10.86 10.87
C VAL A 96 17.01 -11.85 11.80
N GLU A 97 18.31 -12.05 11.62
CA GLU A 97 19.12 -12.96 12.45
C GLU A 97 19.05 -12.61 13.94
N LEU A 98 19.04 -11.31 14.26
CA LEU A 98 18.95 -10.81 15.62
C LEU A 98 17.52 -10.75 16.17
N GLY A 99 16.50 -10.99 15.33
CA GLY A 99 15.11 -10.82 15.70
C GLY A 99 14.77 -9.38 16.10
N THR A 100 15.45 -8.40 15.48
CA THR A 100 15.38 -6.99 15.88
C THR A 100 13.98 -6.42 15.72
N PHE A 101 13.25 -6.80 14.67
CA PHE A 101 11.93 -6.26 14.34
C PHE A 101 10.90 -7.37 14.10
N ASP A 102 9.71 -7.22 14.67
CA ASP A 102 8.62 -8.19 14.53
C ASP A 102 8.04 -8.19 13.10
N ILE A 103 8.03 -7.03 12.42
CA ILE A 103 7.54 -6.92 11.05
C ILE A 103 8.34 -7.79 10.07
N LEU A 104 9.63 -8.01 10.34
CA LEU A 104 10.51 -8.84 9.51
C LEU A 104 10.22 -10.35 9.65
N LYS A 105 9.39 -10.77 10.61
CA LYS A 105 8.84 -12.14 10.63
C LYS A 105 7.92 -12.40 9.43
N GLY A 106 7.44 -11.33 8.78
CA GLY A 106 6.63 -11.36 7.57
C GLY A 106 7.44 -11.42 6.27
N TRP A 107 8.69 -11.87 6.30
CA TRP A 107 9.57 -11.98 5.14
C TRP A 107 8.98 -12.90 4.06
N ARG A 108 8.91 -12.42 2.81
CA ARG A 108 8.28 -13.15 1.68
C ARG A 108 9.23 -13.48 0.53
N ASN A 109 10.48 -13.04 0.58
CA ASN A 109 11.39 -13.05 -0.58
C ASN A 109 10.82 -12.28 -1.78
N GLU A 110 10.08 -11.21 -1.50
CA GLU A 110 9.46 -10.34 -2.47
C GLU A 110 10.13 -8.96 -2.36
N MET A 111 10.76 -8.51 -3.45
CA MET A 111 11.56 -7.29 -3.46
C MET A 111 10.76 -6.12 -4.03
N TYR A 112 10.66 -5.02 -3.28
CA TYR A 112 10.00 -3.79 -3.71
C TYR A 112 11.00 -2.75 -4.21
N PRO A 113 10.66 -2.01 -5.28
CA PRO A 113 11.56 -1.04 -5.88
C PRO A 113 11.56 0.27 -5.10
N ILE A 114 12.73 0.87 -4.93
CA ILE A 114 12.91 2.20 -4.37
C ILE A 114 13.34 3.15 -5.49
N TYR A 115 12.52 4.18 -5.70
CA TYR A 115 12.73 5.14 -6.77
C TYR A 115 13.25 6.48 -6.24
N GLY A 116 14.11 7.10 -7.03
CA GLY A 116 14.51 8.50 -6.90
C GLY A 116 13.70 9.41 -7.83
N PRO A 117 14.01 10.72 -7.84
CA PRO A 117 13.34 11.69 -8.70
C PRO A 117 13.28 11.24 -10.17
N GLY A 118 12.13 11.45 -10.81
CA GLY A 118 11.89 11.05 -12.20
C GLY A 118 11.73 9.54 -12.41
N GLY A 119 11.42 8.77 -11.36
CA GLY A 119 11.23 7.32 -11.45
C GLY A 119 12.54 6.54 -11.62
N LYS A 120 13.69 7.13 -11.27
CA LYS A 120 14.99 6.45 -11.36
C LYS A 120 15.05 5.32 -10.34
N PHE A 121 15.18 4.07 -10.80
CA PHE A 121 15.39 2.92 -9.91
C PHE A 121 16.73 3.06 -9.15
N LEU A 122 16.68 3.07 -7.82
CA LEU A 122 17.84 3.30 -6.95
C LEU A 122 18.35 2.03 -6.28
N LEU A 123 17.45 1.18 -5.81
CA LEU A 123 17.70 -0.12 -5.18
C LEU A 123 16.36 -0.85 -5.03
N GLU A 124 16.40 -2.08 -4.56
CA GLU A 124 15.25 -2.82 -4.06
C GLU A 124 15.48 -3.26 -2.61
N MET A 125 14.39 -3.49 -1.88
CA MET A 125 14.43 -4.03 -0.52
C MET A 125 13.28 -5.00 -0.31
N GLU A 126 13.41 -5.86 0.70
CA GLU A 126 12.35 -6.82 0.99
C GLU A 126 11.05 -6.11 1.44
N ARG A 127 9.92 -6.58 0.93
CA ARG A 127 8.57 -6.01 1.12
C ARG A 127 8.21 -5.71 2.59
N SER A 128 8.45 -6.64 3.51
CA SER A 128 8.15 -6.46 4.93
C SER A 128 9.01 -5.39 5.60
N ALA A 129 10.17 -5.06 5.02
CA ALA A 129 11.06 -4.02 5.53
C ALA A 129 10.67 -2.61 5.07
N THR A 130 9.89 -2.43 4.00
CA THR A 130 9.58 -1.10 3.47
C THR A 130 8.97 -0.14 4.49
N PRO A 131 8.08 -0.56 5.43
CA PRO A 131 7.54 0.35 6.43
C PRO A 131 8.57 0.78 7.48
N LEU A 132 9.65 0.01 7.69
CA LEU A 132 10.75 0.43 8.57
C LEU A 132 11.48 1.65 8.01
N PHE A 133 11.52 1.80 6.69
CA PHE A 133 12.18 2.92 6.00
C PHE A 133 11.20 4.02 5.55
N GLY A 134 9.90 3.79 5.68
CA GLY A 134 8.85 4.73 5.29
C GLY A 134 8.89 5.14 3.83
N VAL A 135 9.32 4.21 2.96
CA VAL A 135 9.46 4.41 1.52
C VAL A 135 8.16 4.08 0.78
N VAL A 136 7.98 4.66 -0.41
CA VAL A 136 6.80 4.41 -1.24
C VAL A 136 6.77 2.96 -1.72
N SER A 137 5.70 2.24 -1.41
CA SER A 137 5.35 0.96 -2.03
C SER A 137 4.32 1.14 -3.14
N TYR A 138 4.27 0.16 -4.04
CA TYR A 138 3.31 0.11 -5.14
C TYR A 138 2.53 -1.19 -5.05
N GLY A 139 1.28 -1.13 -5.45
CA GLY A 139 0.42 -2.29 -5.53
C GLY A 139 -0.71 -2.08 -6.53
N VAL A 140 -1.54 -3.09 -6.64
CA VAL A 140 -2.75 -3.08 -7.45
C VAL A 140 -3.93 -3.49 -6.61
N HIS A 141 -5.06 -2.87 -6.88
CA HIS A 141 -6.33 -3.25 -6.29
C HIS A 141 -7.38 -3.32 -7.39
N SER A 142 -8.24 -4.34 -7.33
CA SER A 142 -9.32 -4.50 -8.27
C SER A 142 -10.66 -4.74 -7.60
N THR A 143 -11.69 -4.12 -8.18
CA THR A 143 -13.09 -4.37 -7.83
C THR A 143 -13.72 -5.21 -8.93
N VAL A 144 -13.95 -6.50 -8.63
CA VAL A 144 -14.63 -7.44 -9.52
C VAL A 144 -16.13 -7.35 -9.24
N TYR A 145 -16.93 -7.03 -10.25
CA TYR A 145 -18.35 -6.77 -10.07
C TYR A 145 -19.20 -7.35 -11.19
N VAL A 146 -20.45 -7.63 -10.85
CA VAL A 146 -21.52 -8.02 -11.78
C VAL A 146 -22.54 -6.90 -11.81
N GLU A 147 -23.10 -6.63 -12.99
CA GLU A 147 -24.18 -5.67 -13.16
C GLU A 147 -25.18 -6.22 -14.17
N ASP A 148 -26.36 -6.58 -13.67
CA ASP A 148 -27.47 -7.19 -14.40
C ASP A 148 -28.82 -6.65 -13.91
N GLU A 149 -29.93 -7.33 -14.19
CA GLU A 149 -31.27 -6.91 -13.74
C GLU A 149 -31.43 -6.80 -12.21
N ASN A 150 -30.54 -7.42 -11.43
CA ASN A 150 -30.53 -7.34 -9.96
C ASN A 150 -29.66 -6.18 -9.45
N GLY A 151 -29.11 -5.37 -10.35
CA GLY A 151 -28.26 -4.23 -10.04
C GLY A 151 -26.78 -4.59 -9.86
N LEU A 152 -26.00 -3.57 -9.51
CA LEU A 152 -24.55 -3.68 -9.32
C LEU A 152 -24.24 -4.41 -8.01
N ARG A 153 -23.41 -5.46 -8.10
CA ARG A 153 -22.96 -6.27 -6.96
C ARG A 153 -21.47 -6.55 -7.07
N ILE A 154 -20.77 -6.58 -5.93
CA ILE A 154 -19.32 -6.68 -5.84
C ILE A 154 -18.93 -8.02 -5.24
N TRP A 155 -17.94 -8.70 -5.82
CA TRP A 155 -17.33 -9.88 -5.23
C TRP A 155 -16.36 -9.46 -4.11
N VAL A 156 -16.78 -9.68 -2.87
CA VAL A 156 -16.03 -9.32 -1.67
C VAL A 156 -15.41 -10.56 -1.04
N PRO A 157 -14.08 -10.67 -1.02
CA PRO A 157 -13.39 -11.73 -0.30
C PRO A 157 -13.30 -11.46 1.20
N ARG A 158 -13.20 -12.55 1.96
CA ARG A 158 -12.80 -12.52 3.36
C ARG A 158 -11.38 -13.06 3.47
N ARG A 159 -10.49 -12.27 4.09
CA ARG A 159 -9.10 -12.68 4.36
C ARG A 159 -9.08 -13.88 5.28
N SER A 160 -8.20 -14.84 5.01
CA SER A 160 -7.98 -15.98 5.87
C SER A 160 -7.67 -15.56 7.31
N ARG A 161 -8.22 -16.27 8.29
CA ARG A 161 -7.93 -16.03 9.71
C ARG A 161 -6.47 -16.28 10.10
N THR A 162 -5.70 -16.97 9.25
CA THR A 162 -4.27 -17.21 9.44
C THR A 162 -3.37 -16.19 8.73
N LYS A 163 -3.93 -15.24 7.97
CA LYS A 163 -3.16 -14.21 7.26
C LYS A 163 -2.44 -13.30 8.28
N GLN A 164 -1.18 -12.96 8.01
CA GLN A 164 -0.32 -12.23 8.96
C GLN A 164 -0.84 -10.82 9.30
N THR A 165 -1.50 -10.17 8.33
CA THR A 165 -2.03 -8.81 8.45
C THR A 165 -3.55 -8.87 8.34
N TYR A 166 -4.28 -8.17 9.21
CA TYR A 166 -5.74 -8.04 9.17
C TYR A 166 -6.52 -9.37 8.97
N PRO A 167 -6.31 -10.41 9.80
CA PRO A 167 -6.99 -11.70 9.65
C PRO A 167 -8.51 -11.59 9.80
N GLY A 168 -9.27 -12.24 8.91
CA GLY A 168 -10.74 -12.30 8.94
C GLY A 168 -11.49 -11.05 8.47
N MET A 169 -10.78 -9.96 8.16
CA MET A 169 -11.36 -8.75 7.59
C MET A 169 -11.76 -8.95 6.12
N LEU A 170 -12.68 -8.12 5.63
CA LEU A 170 -13.03 -8.06 4.22
C LEU A 170 -11.95 -7.32 3.42
N ASP A 171 -11.80 -7.70 2.16
CA ASP A 171 -10.78 -7.16 1.24
C ASP A 171 -11.41 -6.66 -0.08
N ASN A 172 -10.60 -6.09 -0.97
CA ASN A 172 -11.00 -5.92 -2.36
C ASN A 172 -10.91 -7.24 -3.10
N SER A 173 -11.59 -7.36 -4.25
CA SER A 173 -11.75 -8.63 -4.96
C SER A 173 -10.42 -9.30 -5.33
N VAL A 174 -9.43 -8.49 -5.71
CA VAL A 174 -8.05 -8.89 -5.95
C VAL A 174 -7.18 -7.73 -5.45
N ALA A 175 -6.13 -8.01 -4.68
CA ALA A 175 -5.22 -6.98 -4.20
C ALA A 175 -3.81 -7.51 -3.98
N GLY A 176 -2.82 -6.83 -4.55
CA GLY A 176 -1.48 -7.37 -4.62
C GLY A 176 -0.38 -6.34 -4.56
N GLY A 177 0.78 -6.80 -4.11
CA GLY A 177 2.01 -6.03 -4.11
C GLY A 177 2.66 -5.99 -5.48
N MET A 178 3.20 -4.85 -5.89
CA MET A 178 4.04 -4.79 -7.08
C MET A 178 5.50 -5.02 -6.73
N SER A 179 6.02 -6.15 -7.20
CA SER A 179 7.43 -6.48 -7.10
C SER A 179 8.30 -5.65 -8.05
N THR A 180 9.60 -5.61 -7.80
CA THR A 180 10.56 -4.91 -8.66
C THR A 180 10.49 -5.47 -10.08
N THR A 181 10.52 -4.58 -11.08
CA THR A 181 10.33 -4.86 -12.52
C THR A 181 8.91 -5.26 -12.96
N GLU A 182 7.97 -5.39 -12.04
CA GLU A 182 6.59 -5.72 -12.36
C GLU A 182 5.82 -4.50 -12.86
N HIS A 183 4.96 -4.71 -13.86
CA HIS A 183 4.05 -3.68 -14.36
C HIS A 183 2.65 -3.84 -13.75
N PRO A 184 1.88 -2.75 -13.54
CA PRO A 184 0.61 -2.81 -12.83
C PRO A 184 -0.38 -3.82 -13.43
N PHE A 185 -0.54 -3.86 -14.76
CA PHE A 185 -1.49 -4.78 -15.38
C PHE A 185 -1.07 -6.25 -15.25
N GLU A 186 0.23 -6.54 -15.34
CA GLU A 186 0.73 -7.92 -15.16
C GLU A 186 0.63 -8.36 -13.70
N CYS A 187 0.85 -7.44 -12.75
CA CYS A 187 0.57 -7.67 -11.33
C CYS A 187 -0.90 -8.02 -11.11
N LEU A 188 -1.83 -7.26 -11.69
CA LEU A 188 -3.26 -7.58 -11.61
C LEU A 188 -3.56 -8.99 -12.13
N VAL A 189 -3.02 -9.34 -13.30
CA VAL A 189 -3.27 -10.66 -13.91
C VAL A 189 -2.78 -11.79 -13.02
N ARG A 190 -1.55 -11.66 -12.47
CA ARG A 190 -0.99 -12.64 -11.54
C ARG A 190 -1.84 -12.80 -10.28
N GLU A 191 -2.13 -11.68 -9.61
CA GLU A 191 -2.86 -11.67 -8.33
C GLU A 191 -4.31 -12.15 -8.51
N ALA A 192 -4.95 -11.84 -9.63
CA ALA A 192 -6.30 -12.31 -9.92
C ALA A 192 -6.37 -13.84 -10.10
N MET A 193 -5.31 -14.44 -10.66
CA MET A 193 -5.19 -15.88 -10.73
C MET A 193 -4.89 -16.49 -9.34
N GLU A 194 -3.94 -15.91 -8.61
CA GLU A 194 -3.44 -16.43 -7.32
C GLU A 194 -4.46 -16.31 -6.18
N GLU A 195 -5.20 -15.20 -6.08
CA GLU A 195 -6.13 -14.97 -4.97
C GLU A 195 -7.58 -15.38 -5.30
N ALA A 196 -8.01 -15.14 -6.55
CA ALA A 196 -9.42 -15.20 -6.94
C ALA A 196 -9.77 -16.31 -7.94
N SER A 197 -8.79 -17.13 -8.34
CA SER A 197 -8.94 -18.14 -9.40
C SER A 197 -9.54 -17.57 -10.70
N LEU A 198 -9.36 -16.27 -10.97
CA LEU A 198 -9.89 -15.64 -12.17
C LEU A 198 -8.97 -16.00 -13.34
N PRO A 199 -9.50 -16.60 -14.43
CA PRO A 199 -8.68 -16.94 -15.58
C PRO A 199 -8.04 -15.69 -16.21
N GLU A 200 -6.78 -15.82 -16.64
CA GLU A 200 -6.01 -14.74 -17.27
C GLU A 200 -6.76 -14.10 -18.44
N ASP A 201 -7.38 -14.91 -19.31
CA ASP A 201 -8.14 -14.44 -20.46
C ASP A 201 -9.37 -13.62 -20.05
N VAL A 202 -10.04 -13.99 -18.96
CA VAL A 202 -11.13 -13.22 -18.37
C VAL A 202 -10.63 -11.88 -17.84
N VAL A 203 -9.53 -11.87 -17.08
CA VAL A 203 -8.98 -10.62 -16.51
C VAL A 203 -8.55 -9.68 -17.63
N ARG A 204 -7.76 -10.18 -18.60
CA ARG A 204 -7.26 -9.36 -19.70
C ARG A 204 -8.36 -8.80 -20.59
N ALA A 205 -9.46 -9.54 -20.77
CA ALA A 205 -10.59 -9.09 -21.59
C ALA A 205 -11.49 -8.04 -20.90
N ASN A 206 -11.56 -8.06 -19.56
CA ASN A 206 -12.56 -7.30 -18.81
C ASN A 206 -11.99 -6.19 -17.90
N ALA A 207 -10.71 -6.27 -17.54
CA ALA A 207 -10.08 -5.30 -16.65
C ALA A 207 -9.89 -3.95 -17.34
N THR A 208 -10.40 -2.89 -16.70
CA THR A 208 -10.25 -1.51 -17.13
C THR A 208 -9.45 -0.73 -16.08
N PRO A 209 -8.33 -0.06 -16.44
CA PRO A 209 -7.65 0.85 -15.53
C PRO A 209 -8.58 1.99 -15.12
N ALA A 210 -8.69 2.24 -13.81
CA ALA A 210 -9.62 3.20 -13.24
C ALA A 210 -8.94 4.37 -12.49
N GLY A 211 -7.61 4.45 -12.55
CA GLY A 211 -6.80 5.49 -11.91
C GLY A 211 -5.87 4.93 -10.84
N CYS A 212 -5.59 5.72 -9.82
CA CYS A 212 -4.86 5.30 -8.64
C CYS A 212 -5.39 5.98 -7.38
N VAL A 213 -5.27 5.30 -6.24
CA VAL A 213 -5.39 5.92 -4.93
C VAL A 213 -4.00 6.03 -4.32
N THR A 214 -3.78 7.10 -3.58
CA THR A 214 -2.50 7.38 -2.91
C THR A 214 -2.76 7.88 -1.51
N TYR A 215 -2.07 7.29 -0.54
CA TYR A 215 -2.25 7.59 0.88
C TYR A 215 -0.96 7.34 1.65
N THR A 216 -0.88 7.84 2.89
CA THR A 216 0.16 7.48 3.83
C THR A 216 -0.43 6.81 5.06
N TYR A 217 -0.39 5.48 5.06
CA TYR A 217 -0.84 4.69 6.20
C TYR A 217 0.17 4.79 7.33
N VAL A 218 -0.32 4.98 8.56
CA VAL A 218 0.50 4.88 9.76
C VAL A 218 0.08 3.62 10.49
N ARG A 219 0.99 2.64 10.56
CA ARG A 219 0.69 1.28 10.98
C ARG A 219 0.09 1.24 12.38
N SER A 220 -1.13 0.73 12.49
CA SER A 220 -1.76 0.48 13.78
C SER A 220 -1.37 -0.90 14.31
N ALA A 221 -1.66 -1.17 15.59
CA ALA A 221 -1.49 -2.50 16.19
C ALA A 221 -2.23 -3.62 15.42
N LYS A 222 -3.28 -3.30 14.66
CA LYS A 222 -4.03 -4.27 13.83
C LYS A 222 -3.24 -4.74 12.60
N ALA A 223 -2.25 -3.96 12.16
CA ALA A 223 -1.44 -4.29 11.00
C ALA A 223 -0.44 -5.43 11.27
N GLY A 224 -0.14 -5.72 12.55
CA GLY A 224 0.92 -6.64 12.95
C GLY A 224 2.32 -6.05 12.79
N GLY A 225 3.28 -6.57 13.56
CA GLY A 225 4.64 -5.99 13.65
C GLY A 225 4.66 -4.65 14.40
N GLU A 226 5.65 -3.83 14.08
CA GLU A 226 5.82 -2.50 14.65
C GLU A 226 4.67 -1.54 14.32
N THR A 227 4.31 -0.71 15.30
CA THR A 227 3.31 0.36 15.16
C THR A 227 3.96 1.70 14.79
N ASP A 228 3.14 2.64 14.34
CA ASP A 228 3.49 4.03 14.02
C ASP A 228 4.49 4.20 12.86
N LEU A 229 4.89 3.10 12.22
CA LEU A 229 5.64 3.12 10.99
C LEU A 229 4.83 3.79 9.87
N VAL A 230 5.52 4.63 9.09
CA VAL A 230 4.95 5.32 7.94
C VAL A 230 4.98 4.36 6.75
N GLN A 231 3.88 4.26 6.02
CA GLN A 231 3.73 3.38 4.87
C GLN A 231 2.99 4.16 3.77
N PRO A 232 3.71 4.98 2.99
CA PRO A 232 3.15 5.67 1.84
C PRO A 232 2.97 4.68 0.68
N GLU A 233 1.79 4.64 0.08
CA GLU A 233 1.47 3.66 -0.95
C GLU A 233 0.85 4.33 -2.18
N VAL A 234 1.13 3.73 -3.34
CA VAL A 234 0.46 4.00 -4.61
C VAL A 234 -0.23 2.72 -5.05
N GLU A 235 -1.55 2.73 -5.07
CA GLU A 235 -2.34 1.58 -5.49
C GLU A 235 -2.99 1.87 -6.85
N TYR A 236 -2.61 1.11 -7.88
CA TYR A 236 -3.23 1.18 -9.20
C TYR A 236 -4.58 0.47 -9.18
N ILE A 237 -5.63 1.17 -9.60
CA ILE A 237 -7.01 0.68 -9.49
C ILE A 237 -7.49 0.12 -10.81
N PHE A 238 -8.12 -1.04 -10.75
CA PHE A 238 -8.77 -1.68 -11.88
C PHE A 238 -10.22 -2.05 -11.56
N ASP A 239 -11.09 -1.84 -12.53
CA ASP A 239 -12.47 -2.32 -12.49
C ASP A 239 -12.58 -3.54 -13.40
N VAL A 240 -13.14 -4.63 -12.89
CA VAL A 240 -13.28 -5.89 -13.65
C VAL A 240 -14.74 -6.31 -13.66
N LYS A 241 -15.48 -5.91 -14.70
CA LYS A 241 -16.87 -6.33 -14.89
C LYS A 241 -16.91 -7.76 -15.42
N VAL A 242 -17.57 -8.66 -14.72
CA VAL A 242 -17.70 -10.07 -15.14
C VAL A 242 -19.16 -10.48 -15.33
N GLY A 243 -19.38 -11.55 -16.09
CA GLY A 243 -20.69 -12.20 -16.18
C GLY A 243 -21.07 -12.88 -14.87
N ALA A 244 -22.37 -13.06 -14.62
CA ALA A 244 -22.88 -13.71 -13.42
C ALA A 244 -22.46 -15.19 -13.29
N ASP A 245 -22.01 -15.80 -14.38
CA ASP A 245 -21.45 -17.16 -14.46
C ASP A 245 -19.99 -17.25 -13.98
N ILE A 246 -19.28 -16.12 -13.90
CA ILE A 246 -17.91 -16.05 -13.39
C ILE A 246 -17.94 -15.85 -11.87
N ILE A 247 -17.55 -16.90 -11.15
CA ILE A 247 -17.55 -16.93 -9.68
C ILE A 247 -16.10 -17.06 -9.20
N PRO A 248 -15.52 -15.98 -8.63
CA PRO A 248 -14.22 -16.02 -7.97
C PRO A 248 -14.17 -17.09 -6.88
N LYS A 249 -13.01 -17.72 -6.72
CA LYS A 249 -12.78 -18.76 -5.71
C LYS A 249 -11.40 -18.59 -5.10
N PRO A 250 -11.24 -18.87 -3.79
CA PRO A 250 -9.92 -18.91 -3.19
C PRO A 250 -9.05 -19.95 -3.91
N CYS A 251 -7.88 -19.56 -4.38
CA CYS A 251 -6.90 -20.50 -4.94
C CYS A 251 -5.78 -20.83 -3.95
N ASP A 252 -5.39 -19.86 -3.14
CA ASP A 252 -4.35 -20.00 -2.13
C ASP A 252 -4.91 -20.01 -0.70
N THR A 253 -4.02 -19.88 0.29
CA THR A 253 -4.41 -19.83 1.72
C THR A 253 -4.71 -18.43 2.22
N GLU A 254 -4.66 -17.41 1.36
CA GLU A 254 -4.80 -16.02 1.74
C GLU A 254 -6.27 -15.58 1.82
N VAL A 255 -7.16 -16.24 1.08
CA VAL A 255 -8.60 -15.97 1.06
C VAL A 255 -9.39 -17.16 1.64
N GLU A 256 -10.38 -16.88 2.49
CA GLU A 256 -11.26 -17.91 3.08
C GLU A 256 -12.50 -18.18 2.20
N GLU A 257 -13.10 -17.12 1.68
CA GLU A 257 -14.33 -17.18 0.87
C GLU A 257 -14.48 -15.91 0.03
N PHE A 258 -15.27 -16.01 -1.03
CA PHE A 258 -15.82 -14.87 -1.78
C PHE A 258 -17.33 -14.82 -1.62
N LYS A 259 -17.89 -13.62 -1.42
CA LYS A 259 -19.32 -13.37 -1.36
C LYS A 259 -19.70 -12.25 -2.31
N LEU A 260 -20.81 -12.43 -3.02
CA LEU A 260 -21.36 -11.39 -3.90
C LEU A 260 -22.25 -10.46 -3.07
N PHE A 261 -21.77 -9.25 -2.79
CA PHE A 261 -22.48 -8.24 -1.99
C PHE A 261 -23.22 -7.26 -2.90
N THR A 262 -24.43 -6.89 -2.51
CA THR A 262 -25.09 -5.68 -3.00
C THR A 262 -24.34 -4.43 -2.54
N ILE A 263 -24.57 -3.30 -3.22
CA ILE A 263 -24.01 -2.02 -2.79
C ILE A 263 -24.38 -1.67 -1.35
N GLU A 264 -25.61 -1.96 -0.91
CA GLU A 264 -26.05 -1.66 0.45
C GLU A 264 -25.39 -2.58 1.49
N GLU A 265 -25.18 -3.86 1.18
CA GLU A 265 -24.39 -4.75 2.04
C GLU A 265 -22.94 -4.29 2.16
N THR A 266 -22.31 -3.87 1.05
CA THR A 266 -20.95 -3.32 1.06
C THR A 266 -20.87 -2.05 1.89
N LYS A 267 -21.80 -1.11 1.73
CA LYS A 267 -21.88 0.12 2.55
C LYS A 267 -22.05 -0.21 4.04
N GLN A 268 -22.92 -1.16 4.37
CA GLN A 268 -23.13 -1.56 5.76
C GLN A 268 -21.88 -2.18 6.38
N ALA A 269 -21.17 -3.04 5.64
CA ALA A 269 -19.91 -3.63 6.08
C ALA A 269 -18.78 -2.60 6.23
N LEU A 270 -18.72 -1.59 5.35
CA LEU A 270 -17.83 -0.44 5.50
C LEU A 270 -18.15 0.34 6.78
N ALA A 271 -19.41 0.69 7.01
CA ALA A 271 -19.84 1.40 8.22
C ALA A 271 -19.58 0.59 9.50
N ASN A 272 -19.58 -0.74 9.43
CA ASN A 272 -19.22 -1.62 10.53
C ASN A 272 -17.69 -1.72 10.76
N GLY A 273 -16.87 -1.18 9.85
CA GLY A 273 -15.42 -1.26 9.90
C GLY A 273 -14.87 -2.66 9.63
N GLU A 274 -15.57 -3.45 8.82
CA GLU A 274 -15.20 -4.85 8.54
C GLU A 274 -14.12 -4.99 7.45
N PHE A 275 -13.92 -3.96 6.62
CA PHE A 275 -12.89 -3.92 5.58
C PHE A 275 -11.53 -3.50 6.12
N LYS A 276 -10.46 -4.08 5.56
CA LYS A 276 -9.09 -3.58 5.74
C LYS A 276 -9.05 -2.09 5.34
N PRO A 277 -8.29 -1.22 6.04
CA PRO A 277 -8.36 0.23 5.85
C PRO A 277 -8.18 0.71 4.41
N ASN A 278 -7.17 0.23 3.69
CA ASN A 278 -6.96 0.63 2.29
C ASN A 278 -8.04 0.10 1.35
N CYS A 279 -8.64 -1.05 1.66
CA CYS A 279 -9.73 -1.62 0.86
C CYS A 279 -11.02 -0.80 0.97
N ALA A 280 -11.24 -0.18 2.13
CA ALA A 280 -12.33 0.78 2.29
C ALA A 280 -12.15 2.00 1.39
N VAL A 281 -10.92 2.54 1.31
CA VAL A 281 -10.57 3.65 0.40
C VAL A 281 -10.86 3.28 -1.05
N VAL A 282 -10.43 2.10 -1.51
CA VAL A 282 -10.67 1.63 -2.89
C VAL A 282 -12.17 1.50 -3.21
N LEU A 283 -12.97 1.00 -2.26
CA LEU A 283 -14.43 0.88 -2.46
C LEU A 283 -15.12 2.25 -2.47
N ILE A 284 -14.66 3.20 -1.66
CA ILE A 284 -15.18 4.57 -1.67
C ILE A 284 -14.82 5.26 -2.99
N ASP A 285 -13.59 5.09 -3.50
CA ASP A 285 -13.18 5.54 -4.83
C ASP A 285 -14.07 4.92 -5.93
N PHE A 286 -14.32 3.61 -5.87
CA PHE A 286 -15.24 2.93 -6.77
C PHE A 286 -16.65 3.54 -6.71
N PHE A 287 -17.19 3.80 -5.52
CA PHE A 287 -18.50 4.42 -5.37
C PHE A 287 -18.57 5.84 -5.94
N VAL A 288 -17.50 6.62 -5.82
CA VAL A 288 -17.39 7.95 -6.43
C VAL A 288 -17.41 7.84 -7.95
N ARG A 289 -16.55 6.99 -8.53
CA ARG A 289 -16.44 6.82 -9.99
C ARG A 289 -17.69 6.24 -10.63
N HIS A 290 -18.46 5.42 -9.90
CA HIS A 290 -19.71 4.81 -10.37
C HIS A 290 -20.97 5.60 -10.00
N GLY A 291 -20.83 6.81 -9.42
CA GLY A 291 -21.97 7.68 -9.11
C GLY A 291 -22.86 7.20 -7.96
N ILE A 292 -22.36 6.29 -7.12
CA ILE A 292 -23.03 5.80 -5.91
C ILE A 292 -22.86 6.80 -4.77
N LEU A 293 -21.66 7.38 -4.64
CA LEU A 293 -21.38 8.55 -3.80
C LEU A 293 -21.24 9.77 -4.69
N THR A 294 -21.98 10.83 -4.35
CA THR A 294 -22.05 12.08 -5.13
C THR A 294 -21.96 13.29 -4.19
N PRO A 295 -21.63 14.48 -4.71
CA PRO A 295 -21.64 15.71 -3.92
C PRO A 295 -22.96 16.01 -3.22
N GLU A 296 -24.08 15.51 -3.75
CA GLU A 296 -25.43 15.71 -3.21
C GLU A 296 -25.79 14.74 -2.08
N ASN A 297 -25.07 13.62 -1.93
CA ASN A 297 -25.39 12.58 -0.95
C ASN A 297 -24.29 12.28 0.08
N GLU A 298 -23.10 12.88 -0.07
CA GLU A 298 -21.95 12.71 0.84
C GLU A 298 -21.50 14.07 1.38
N PRO A 299 -21.71 14.37 2.69
CA PRO A 299 -21.37 15.67 3.26
C PRO A 299 -19.88 16.01 3.20
N ASP A 300 -19.00 15.01 3.21
CA ASP A 300 -17.54 15.19 3.26
C ASP A 300 -16.87 14.93 1.90
N TYR A 301 -17.64 14.97 0.80
CA TYR A 301 -17.24 14.49 -0.53
C TYR A 301 -15.89 15.04 -1.03
N LEU A 302 -15.66 16.35 -0.88
CA LEU A 302 -14.42 16.98 -1.35
C LEU A 302 -13.19 16.56 -0.52
N GLU A 303 -13.36 16.43 0.80
CA GLU A 303 -12.29 16.00 1.70
C GLU A 303 -11.93 14.53 1.47
N ILE A 304 -12.96 13.69 1.26
CA ILE A 304 -12.79 12.30 0.87
C ILE A 304 -11.95 12.21 -0.41
N ILE A 305 -12.34 12.89 -1.50
CA ILE A 305 -11.57 12.87 -2.75
C ILE A 305 -10.13 13.34 -2.53
N ALA A 306 -9.93 14.45 -1.83
CA ALA A 306 -8.59 14.99 -1.60
C ALA A 306 -7.67 13.98 -0.86
N ARG A 307 -8.20 13.27 0.14
CA ARG A 307 -7.45 12.29 0.93
C ARG A 307 -7.18 10.97 0.20
N MET A 308 -8.09 10.51 -0.65
CA MET A 308 -7.86 9.30 -1.45
C MET A 308 -6.80 9.48 -2.54
N HIS A 309 -6.48 10.73 -2.88
CA HIS A 309 -5.46 11.09 -3.87
C HIS A 309 -4.36 11.97 -3.26
N ARG A 310 -3.84 11.56 -2.09
CA ARG A 310 -2.76 12.27 -1.39
C ARG A 310 -1.56 12.44 -2.32
N ARG A 311 -1.10 13.68 -2.50
CA ARG A 311 0.21 13.92 -3.13
C ARG A 311 1.32 13.49 -2.18
N LEU A 312 2.03 12.42 -2.53
CA LEU A 312 3.16 11.92 -1.74
C LEU A 312 4.35 12.90 -1.82
N GLU A 313 5.08 13.01 -0.71
CA GLU A 313 6.23 13.89 -0.53
C GLU A 313 7.55 13.25 -1.01
N PHE A 314 7.48 11.98 -1.41
CA PHE A 314 8.59 11.16 -1.84
C PHE A 314 8.57 10.94 -3.36
N PRO A 315 9.71 10.63 -3.99
CA PRO A 315 9.73 10.31 -5.40
C PRO A 315 8.83 9.12 -5.74
N THR A 316 8.11 9.24 -6.85
CA THR A 316 7.33 8.16 -7.42
C THR A 316 7.81 7.80 -8.83
N ALA A 317 7.41 6.62 -9.32
CA ALA A 317 7.68 6.16 -10.68
C ALA A 317 6.39 5.98 -11.48
N SER A 318 6.48 6.21 -12.79
CA SER A 318 5.46 5.82 -13.76
C SER A 318 5.89 4.53 -14.45
N HIS A 319 4.99 3.55 -14.54
CA HIS A 319 5.26 2.22 -15.09
C HIS A 319 4.82 2.10 -16.56
N VAL A 320 5.20 3.08 -17.40
CA VAL A 320 4.85 3.10 -18.83
C VAL A 320 5.51 1.93 -19.55
N THR A 321 4.75 1.17 -20.32
CA THR A 321 5.28 0.19 -21.28
C THR A 321 5.62 0.92 -22.59
N VAL A 322 6.87 0.78 -23.05
CA VAL A 322 7.37 1.33 -24.32
C VAL A 322 7.36 0.25 -25.38
#